data_AF-A0A0C2T408-F1
#
_entry.id   AF-A0A0C2T408-F1
#
_cell.length_a   1.000
_cell.length_b   1.000
_cell.length_c   1.000
_cell.angle_alpha   90.00
_cell.angle_beta   90.00
_cell.angle_gamma   90.00
#
_symmetry.space_group_name_H-M   'P 1'
#
loop_
_entity.id
_entity.type
_entity.pdbx_description
1 polymer ?
#
loop_
_entity_poly.entity_id
_entity_poly.type
_entity_poly.pdbx_seq_one_letter_code
_entity_poly.pdbx_strand_id
1 'polypeptide(L)'
;MAESRADGSEEMHSSVSILTKTDTNALEKDLNDCLSSLLPRLRGRKLGISLGTDTIQLVCSLLRFNHAEIAMRLRPISDAQNVADVIDEVGHYTSTRI
;
A
#
# COMPACT_ATOMS: atom_id res chain seq x y z
N MET A 1 20.26 -5.27 58.43
CA MET A 1 19.18 -4.34 58.06
C MET A 1 19.79 -3.39 57.04
N ALA A 2 19.48 -3.31 55.75
CA ALA A 2 18.52 -3.91 54.84
C ALA A 2 19.22 -3.89 53.43
N GLU A 3 19.27 -4.96 52.61
CA GLU A 3 18.39 -5.24 51.44
C GLU A 3 17.89 -3.98 50.69
N SER A 4 17.86 -3.85 49.36
CA SER A 4 17.86 -4.81 48.25
C SER A 4 18.24 -4.08 46.94
N ARG A 5 18.80 -4.82 45.97
CA ARG A 5 18.86 -4.45 44.55
C ARG A 5 17.44 -4.35 43.98
N ALA A 6 17.22 -3.36 43.12
CA ALA A 6 16.21 -3.33 42.06
C ALA A 6 16.99 -2.80 40.84
N ASP A 7 17.27 -3.50 39.74
CA ASP A 7 16.57 -4.53 38.97
C ASP A 7 15.14 -4.14 38.61
N GLY A 8 14.94 -3.81 37.33
CA GLY A 8 13.64 -3.49 36.75
C GLY A 8 13.61 -2.14 36.03
N SER A 9 14.22 -2.07 34.85
CA SER A 9 13.68 -1.22 33.78
C SER A 9 14.03 -1.86 32.44
N GLU A 10 13.28 -2.91 32.12
CA GLU A 10 13.13 -3.41 30.76
C GLU A 10 12.40 -2.33 29.96
N GLU A 11 13.16 -1.35 29.45
CA GLU A 11 12.63 -0.39 28.50
C GLU A 11 12.46 -1.09 27.15
N MET A 12 11.29 -1.72 26.99
CA MET A 12 10.80 -2.21 25.72
C MET A 12 10.44 -1.01 24.85
N HIS A 13 11.46 -0.33 24.31
CA HIS A 13 11.28 0.62 23.21
C HIS A 13 10.96 -0.20 21.98
N SER A 14 9.66 -0.47 21.86
CA SER A 14 8.95 -0.82 20.65
C SER A 14 9.71 -0.30 19.44
N SER A 15 10.21 -1.22 18.63
CA SER A 15 10.81 -0.94 17.33
C SER A 15 9.73 -0.44 16.36
N VAL A 16 9.13 0.70 16.68
CA VAL A 16 8.22 1.45 15.84
C VAL A 16 9.04 2.56 15.22
N SER A 17 9.66 2.18 14.11
CA SER A 17 9.69 2.98 12.89
C SER A 17 9.91 4.47 13.09
N ILE A 18 11.15 4.85 13.40
CA ILE A 18 11.68 6.13 12.94
C ILE A 18 11.83 6.01 11.41
N LEU A 19 10.71 5.98 10.70
CA LEU A 19 10.70 6.18 9.26
C LEU A 19 11.03 7.65 9.05
N THR A 20 12.31 7.91 8.80
CA THR A 20 12.83 9.25 8.58
C THR A 20 12.04 9.93 7.46
N LYS A 21 11.81 11.24 7.60
CA LYS A 21 11.10 12.10 6.63
C LYS A 21 11.59 11.95 5.16
N THR A 22 12.80 11.44 4.98
CA THR A 22 13.41 11.13 3.67
C THR A 22 12.80 9.89 3.02
N ASP A 23 12.53 8.85 3.80
CA ASP A 23 11.95 7.59 3.34
C ASP A 23 10.47 7.78 2.95
N THR A 24 9.73 8.58 3.71
CA THR A 24 8.36 8.97 3.34
C THR A 24 8.34 9.68 2.00
N ASN A 25 9.29 10.58 1.71
CA ASN A 25 9.26 11.31 0.45
C ASN A 25 9.58 10.43 -0.77
N ALA A 26 10.47 9.44 -0.60
CA ALA A 26 10.74 8.44 -1.63
C ALA A 26 9.52 7.53 -1.85
N LEU A 27 8.89 7.06 -0.78
CA LEU A 27 7.70 6.22 -0.80
C LEU A 27 6.50 6.95 -1.43
N GLU A 28 6.29 8.22 -1.06
CA GLU A 28 5.25 9.09 -1.62
C GLU A 28 5.44 9.29 -3.13
N LYS A 29 6.70 9.45 -3.58
CA LYS A 29 7.02 9.59 -4.99
C LYS A 29 6.71 8.30 -5.75
N ASP A 30 7.08 7.15 -5.18
CA ASP A 30 6.84 5.83 -5.76
C ASP A 30 5.34 5.53 -5.90
N LEU A 31 4.54 5.89 -4.87
CA LEU A 31 3.08 5.81 -4.92
C LEU A 31 2.50 6.67 -6.04
N ASN A 32 2.97 7.92 -6.18
CA ASN A 32 2.47 8.82 -7.20
C ASN A 32 2.85 8.37 -8.62
N ASP A 33 4.05 7.84 -8.81
CA ASP A 33 4.49 7.22 -10.06
C ASP A 33 3.64 5.98 -10.39
N CYS A 34 3.39 5.13 -9.40
CA CYS A 34 2.54 3.94 -9.53
C CYS A 34 1.12 4.32 -9.97
N LEU A 35 0.49 5.27 -9.26
CA LEU A 35 -0.85 5.77 -9.60
C LEU A 35 -0.88 6.45 -10.97
N SER A 36 0.13 7.26 -11.30
CA SER A 36 0.21 7.92 -12.61
C SER A 36 0.34 6.93 -13.76
N SER A 37 0.99 5.77 -13.54
CA SER A 37 1.08 4.69 -14.52
C SER A 37 -0.17 3.82 -14.58
N LEU A 38 -0.83 3.61 -13.44
CA LEU A 38 -1.99 2.74 -13.29
C LEU A 38 -3.30 3.40 -13.73
N LEU A 39 -3.59 4.62 -13.29
CA LEU A 39 -4.86 5.30 -13.56
C LEU A 39 -5.21 5.43 -15.05
N PRO A 40 -4.29 5.80 -15.97
CA PRO A 40 -4.60 5.85 -17.39
C PRO A 40 -4.98 4.48 -17.96
N ARG A 41 -4.32 3.42 -17.47
CA ARG A 41 -4.59 2.03 -17.87
C ARG A 41 -5.96 1.59 -17.39
N LEU A 42 -6.37 2.02 -16.20
CA LEU A 42 -7.69 1.70 -15.64
C LEU A 42 -8.80 2.54 -16.28
N ARG A 43 -8.56 3.83 -16.59
CA ARG A 43 -9.58 4.75 -17.12
C ARG A 43 -10.09 4.34 -18.51
N GLY A 44 -9.24 3.70 -19.32
CA GLY A 44 -9.62 3.16 -20.63
C GLY A 44 -10.03 1.69 -20.60
N ARG A 45 -9.91 1.01 -19.45
CA ARG A 45 -10.17 -0.42 -19.34
C ARG A 45 -11.66 -0.66 -19.13
N LYS A 46 -12.18 -1.65 -19.84
CA LYS A 46 -13.51 -2.21 -19.58
C LYS A 46 -13.38 -3.29 -18.49
N LEU A 47 -14.19 -3.19 -17.44
CA LEU A 47 -14.33 -4.22 -16.40
C LEU A 47 -14.50 -5.61 -17.05
N GLY A 48 -13.76 -6.60 -16.57
CA GLY A 48 -13.81 -7.98 -17.08
C GLY A 48 -12.89 -8.29 -18.27
N ILE A 49 -12.08 -7.34 -18.75
CA ILE A 49 -10.97 -7.66 -19.69
C ILE A 49 -9.74 -8.04 -18.91
N SER A 50 -9.18 -9.24 -19.13
CA SER A 50 -7.99 -9.75 -18.43
C SER A 50 -6.91 -8.68 -18.21
N LEU A 51 -6.47 -8.57 -16.96
CA LEU A 51 -5.43 -7.64 -16.57
C LEU A 51 -4.09 -8.09 -17.17
N GLY A 52 -3.36 -7.19 -17.83
CA GLY A 52 -2.02 -7.48 -18.33
C GLY A 52 -1.03 -7.64 -17.19
N THR A 53 0.02 -8.44 -17.36
CA THR A 53 1.04 -8.73 -16.33
C THR A 53 1.63 -7.46 -15.73
N ASP A 54 1.92 -6.44 -16.55
CA ASP A 54 2.44 -5.15 -16.08
C ASP A 54 1.45 -4.42 -15.15
N THR A 55 0.16 -4.54 -15.44
CA THR A 55 -0.90 -3.89 -14.65
C THR A 55 -1.12 -4.66 -13.35
N ILE A 56 -1.05 -6.00 -13.38
CA ILE A 56 -1.05 -6.83 -12.17
C ILE A 56 0.14 -6.46 -11.28
N GLN A 57 1.35 -6.32 -11.85
CA GLN A 57 2.51 -5.92 -11.06
C GLN A 57 2.37 -4.52 -10.46
N LEU A 58 1.83 -3.55 -11.21
CA LEU A 58 1.53 -2.22 -10.68
C LEU A 58 0.52 -2.27 -9.53
N VAL A 59 -0.55 -3.06 -9.65
CA VAL A 59 -1.54 -3.25 -8.57
C VAL A 59 -0.89 -3.93 -7.37
N CYS A 60 -0.04 -4.95 -7.56
CA CYS A 60 0.72 -5.59 -6.48
C CYS A 60 1.68 -4.62 -5.78
N SER A 61 2.32 -3.72 -6.51
CA SER A 61 3.12 -2.64 -5.92
C SER A 61 2.22 -1.68 -5.14
N LEU A 62 1.04 -1.35 -5.67
CA LEU A 62 0.08 -0.48 -5.01
C LEU A 62 -0.44 -1.07 -3.69
N LEU A 63 -0.62 -2.40 -3.61
CA LEU A 63 -1.03 -3.11 -2.40
C LEU A 63 -0.01 -3.02 -1.25
N ARG A 64 1.24 -2.60 -1.53
CA ARG A 64 2.24 -2.34 -0.48
C ARG A 64 1.97 -1.05 0.27
N PHE A 65 1.17 -0.14 -0.30
CA PHE A 65 0.82 1.13 0.30
C PHE A 65 -0.46 1.02 1.11
N ASN A 66 -0.59 1.85 2.13
CA ASN A 66 -1.76 1.83 2.99
C ASN A 66 -2.97 2.43 2.27
N HIS A 67 -4.17 1.88 2.49
CA HIS A 67 -5.40 2.35 1.80
C HIS A 67 -5.64 3.84 2.00
N ALA A 68 -5.33 4.38 3.19
CA ALA A 68 -5.42 5.80 3.47
C ALA A 68 -4.46 6.64 2.62
N GLU A 69 -3.23 6.17 2.37
CA GLU A 69 -2.26 6.88 1.54
C GLU A 69 -2.68 6.89 0.07
N ILE A 70 -3.15 5.74 -0.44
CA ILE A 70 -3.67 5.63 -1.80
C ILE A 70 -4.88 6.59 -1.95
N ALA A 71 -5.82 6.56 -1.01
CA ALA A 71 -7.01 7.43 -1.02
C ALA A 71 -6.65 8.93 -0.96
N MET A 72 -5.63 9.32 -0.19
CA MET A 72 -5.16 10.71 -0.16
C MET A 72 -4.59 11.19 -1.51
N ARG A 73 -4.07 10.28 -2.35
CA ARG A 73 -3.51 10.62 -3.67
C ARG A 73 -4.54 10.58 -4.79
N LEU A 74 -5.57 9.77 -4.62
CA LEU A 74 -6.67 9.65 -5.56
C LEU A 74 -7.60 10.86 -5.41
N ARG A 75 -7.45 11.83 -6.32
CA ARG A 75 -8.21 13.07 -6.27
C ARG A 75 -9.71 12.86 -6.55
N PRO A 76 -10.11 12.11 -7.59
CA PRO A 76 -11.52 11.84 -7.84
C PRO A 76 -11.95 10.47 -7.31
N ILE A 77 -13.17 10.42 -6.78
CA ILE A 77 -13.81 9.21 -6.26
C ILE A 77 -13.85 8.10 -7.34
N SER A 78 -14.02 8.47 -8.61
CA SER A 78 -14.04 7.53 -9.73
C SER A 78 -12.73 6.77 -9.89
N ASP A 79 -11.58 7.45 -9.73
CA ASP A 79 -10.27 6.80 -9.80
C ASP A 79 -10.08 5.85 -8.61
N ALA A 80 -10.54 6.24 -7.42
CA ALA A 80 -10.49 5.39 -6.24
C ALA A 80 -11.33 4.13 -6.39
N GLN A 81 -12.52 4.25 -6.97
CA GLN A 81 -13.38 3.11 -7.22
C GLN A 81 -12.78 2.17 -8.27
N ASN A 82 -12.14 2.70 -9.30
CA ASN A 82 -11.47 1.91 -10.34
C ASN A 82 -10.26 1.14 -9.79
N VAL A 83 -9.51 1.76 -8.87
CA VAL A 83 -8.40 1.12 -8.15
C VAL A 83 -8.90 0.04 -7.19
N ALA A 84 -9.97 0.30 -6.45
CA ALA A 84 -10.56 -0.70 -5.56
C ALA A 84 -11.10 -1.91 -6.32
N ASP A 85 -11.76 -1.68 -7.46
CA ASP A 85 -12.28 -2.74 -8.33
C ASP A 85 -11.17 -3.64 -8.86
N VAL A 86 -10.06 -3.06 -9.35
CA VAL A 86 -8.94 -3.88 -9.84
C VAL A 86 -8.21 -4.63 -8.71
N ILE A 87 -8.15 -4.04 -7.52
CA ILE A 87 -7.59 -4.72 -6.33
C ILE A 87 -8.45 -5.94 -5.97
N ASP A 88 -9.78 -5.78 -5.95
CA ASP A 88 -10.73 -6.87 -5.71
C ASP A 88 -10.59 -7.98 -6.76
N GLU A 89 -10.51 -7.60 -8.04
CA GLU A 89 -10.33 -8.53 -9.15
C GLU A 89 -9.02 -9.33 -9.02
N VAL A 90 -7.90 -8.67 -8.72
CA VAL A 90 -6.61 -9.35 -8.49
C VAL A 90 -6.66 -10.24 -7.24
N GLY A 91 -7.35 -9.80 -6.19
CA GLY A 91 -7.62 -10.59 -4.99
C GLY A 91 -8.36 -11.89 -5.31
N HIS A 92 -9.40 -11.82 -6.14
CA HIS A 92 -10.13 -13.00 -6.62
C HIS A 92 -9.26 -13.92 -7.50
N TYR A 93 -8.42 -13.37 -8.39
CA TYR A 93 -7.49 -14.17 -9.20
C TYR A 93 -6.49 -14.95 -8.34
N THR A 94 -6.02 -14.37 -7.25
CA THR A 94 -5.07 -15.04 -6.33
C THR A 94 -5.75 -16.08 -5.45
N SER A 95 -7.00 -15.84 -5.01
CA SER A 95 -7.77 -16.78 -4.20
C SER A 95 -8.29 -17.99 -4.97
N THR A 96 -8.48 -17.88 -6.30
CA THR A 96 -8.99 -18.99 -7.15
C THR A 96 -7.88 -19.95 -7.59
N ARG A 97 -6.61 -19.65 -7.29
CA ARG A 97 -5.43 -20.43 -7.68
C ARG A 97 -4.81 -21.26 -6.56
N ILE A 98 -5.50 -21.39 -5.42
CA ILE A 98 -5.09 -22.17 -4.25
C ILE A 98 -5.91 -23.45 -4.17
#